data_AF-A0A7S2I0Y5-F1
#
_entry.id   AF-A0A7S2I0Y5-F1
#
_cell.length_a   1.000
_cell.length_b   1.000
_cell.length_c   1.000
_cell.angle_alpha   90.00
_cell.angle_beta   90.00
_cell.angle_gamma   90.00
#
_symmetry.space_group_name_H-M   'P 1'
#
loop_
_entity.id
_entity.type
_entity.pdbx_description
1 polymer ?
#
loop_
_entity_poly.entity_id
_entity_poly.type
_entity_poly.pdbx_seq_one_letter_code
_entity_poly.pdbx_strand_id
1 'polypeptide(L)'
;VSGDGAPRYWRALFTVGFAGREEFQLLANQSWHLRLYPGSHGAAPGTAVVLGPDRKGKGKNWEVMAPPGTEMEVKLDLEAEDPRDRVTCAPVGDLIEIA
;
A
#
# COMPACT_ATOMS: atom_id res chain seq x y z
N VAL A 1 5.78 26.10 -13.28
CA VAL A 1 4.49 25.96 -12.56
C VAL A 1 3.76 24.83 -13.25
N SER A 2 3.77 23.66 -12.64
CA SER A 2 3.19 22.42 -13.15
C SER A 2 2.45 21.83 -11.95
N GLY A 3 1.13 21.75 -11.86
CA GLY A 3 0.09 21.96 -12.88
C GLY A 3 -0.94 20.84 -12.87
N ASP A 4 -1.30 20.33 -11.68
CA ASP A 4 -2.58 19.69 -11.33
C ASP A 4 -2.43 19.29 -9.86
N GLY A 5 -3.15 19.96 -8.95
CA GLY A 5 -2.93 19.89 -7.49
C GLY A 5 -3.29 18.56 -6.82
N ALA A 6 -3.03 17.43 -7.48
CA ALA A 6 -3.11 16.11 -6.89
C ALA A 6 -2.01 15.95 -5.82
N PRO A 7 -2.32 15.28 -4.70
CA PRO A 7 -1.32 15.03 -3.68
C PRO A 7 -0.23 14.12 -4.24
N ARG A 8 1.02 14.37 -3.84
CA ARG A 8 2.15 13.48 -4.16
C ARG A 8 1.91 12.05 -3.66
N TYR A 9 1.19 11.92 -2.54
CA TYR A 9 0.91 10.64 -1.90
C TYR A 9 -0.55 10.53 -1.45
N TRP A 10 -1.09 9.31 -1.53
CA TRP A 10 -2.31 8.93 -0.82
C TRP A 10 -1.96 8.10 0.41
N ARG A 11 -2.72 8.28 1.50
CA ARG A 11 -2.48 7.61 2.78
C ARG A 11 -3.78 6.97 3.26
N ALA A 12 -3.66 5.78 3.84
CA ALA A 12 -4.76 5.08 4.50
C ALA A 12 -4.25 4.42 5.78
N LEU A 13 -5.06 4.45 6.84
CA LEU A 13 -4.74 3.85 8.13
C LEU A 13 -5.59 2.61 8.37
N PHE A 14 -5.01 1.61 9.03
CA PHE A 14 -5.75 0.49 9.59
C PHE A 14 -5.09 0.01 10.89
N THR A 15 -5.89 -0.61 11.74
CA THR A 15 -5.40 -1.25 12.98
C THR A 15 -5.33 -2.75 12.76
N VAL A 16 -4.22 -3.36 13.13
CA VAL A 16 -4.02 -4.81 13.04
C VAL A 16 -4.89 -5.52 14.07
N GLY A 17 -5.68 -6.48 13.62
CA GLY A 17 -6.56 -7.28 14.47
C GLY A 17 -5.81 -8.30 15.33
N PHE A 18 -6.57 -9.07 16.11
CA PHE A 18 -6.02 -10.07 17.05
C PHE A 18 -5.20 -11.19 16.40
N ALA A 19 -5.38 -11.44 15.10
CA ALA A 19 -4.59 -12.42 14.37
C ALA A 19 -3.15 -11.97 14.08
N GLY A 20 -2.84 -10.67 14.26
CA GLY A 20 -1.52 -10.10 13.95
C GLY A 20 -1.21 -10.08 12.45
N ARG A 21 -2.24 -10.23 11.59
CA ARG A 21 -2.12 -10.36 10.14
C ARG A 21 -3.28 -9.65 9.45
N GLU A 22 -2.96 -8.81 8.49
CA GLU A 22 -3.94 -8.13 7.64
C GLU A 22 -3.57 -8.28 6.16
N GLU A 23 -4.58 -8.21 5.30
CA GLU A 23 -4.40 -8.24 3.85
C GLU A 23 -5.13 -7.07 3.20
N PHE A 24 -4.54 -6.51 2.13
CA PHE A 24 -5.21 -5.44 1.40
C PHE A 24 -4.86 -5.39 -0.09
N GLN A 25 -5.71 -4.67 -0.83
CA GLN A 25 -5.48 -4.15 -2.19
C GLN A 25 -5.88 -2.67 -2.20
N LEU A 26 -5.39 -1.90 -3.17
CA LEU A 26 -5.84 -0.52 -3.37
C LEU A 26 -6.75 -0.47 -4.60
N LEU A 27 -7.90 0.18 -4.48
CA LEU A 27 -8.85 0.33 -5.57
C LEU A 27 -8.77 1.73 -6.17
N ALA A 28 -8.43 1.82 -7.45
CA ALA A 28 -8.60 3.05 -8.21
C ALA A 28 -10.09 3.21 -8.57
N ASN A 29 -10.61 4.43 -8.42
CA ASN A 29 -12.00 4.79 -8.71
C ASN A 29 -13.03 3.85 -8.06
N GLN A 30 -12.74 3.36 -6.85
CA GLN A 30 -13.60 2.47 -6.07
C GLN A 30 -14.02 1.20 -6.84
N SER A 31 -13.22 0.77 -7.81
CA SER A 31 -13.58 -0.32 -8.71
C SER A 31 -12.70 -1.55 -8.49
N TRP A 32 -13.33 -2.69 -8.20
CA TRP A 32 -12.67 -4.00 -8.16
C TRP A 32 -12.11 -4.45 -9.52
N HIS A 33 -12.39 -3.72 -10.59
CA HIS A 33 -11.78 -3.94 -11.90
C HIS A 33 -10.51 -3.12 -12.12
N LEU A 34 -10.21 -2.18 -11.21
CA LEU A 34 -9.07 -1.27 -11.26
C LEU A 34 -8.32 -1.35 -9.92
N ARG A 35 -7.70 -2.50 -9.64
CA ARG A 35 -6.95 -2.72 -8.39
C ARG A 35 -5.46 -2.67 -8.63
N LEU A 36 -4.74 -2.03 -7.71
CA LEU A 36 -3.30 -2.20 -7.53
C LEU A 36 -3.06 -3.39 -6.60
N TYR A 37 -2.04 -4.19 -6.92
CA TYR A 37 -1.73 -5.44 -6.23
C TYR A 37 -0.23 -5.80 -6.35
N PRO A 38 0.32 -6.65 -5.47
CA PRO A 38 1.71 -7.10 -5.59
C PRO A 38 1.91 -8.07 -6.75
N GLY A 39 3.14 -8.14 -7.27
CA GLY A 39 3.55 -9.16 -8.24
C GLY A 39 3.25 -10.60 -7.80
N SER A 40 3.42 -10.87 -6.50
CA SER A 40 3.15 -12.15 -5.85
C SER A 40 2.19 -11.97 -4.68
N HIS A 41 1.18 -12.84 -4.56
CA HIS A 41 0.29 -12.84 -3.39
C HIS A 41 1.07 -13.07 -2.10
N GLY A 42 0.72 -12.34 -1.03
CA GLY A 42 1.36 -12.45 0.27
C GLY A 42 2.68 -11.66 0.37
N ALA A 43 3.10 -10.97 -0.68
CA ALA A 43 4.25 -10.09 -0.58
C ALA A 43 3.95 -8.92 0.36
N ALA A 44 4.95 -8.56 1.18
CA ALA A 44 4.87 -7.36 1.99
C ALA A 44 4.88 -6.10 1.09
N PRO A 45 4.17 -5.02 1.48
CA PRO A 45 4.34 -3.71 0.86
C PRO A 45 5.82 -3.29 0.86
N GLY A 46 6.31 -2.66 -0.20
CA GLY A 46 7.72 -2.28 -0.36
C GLY A 46 8.66 -3.39 -0.85
N THR A 47 8.23 -4.66 -0.93
CA THR A 47 9.14 -5.76 -1.31
C THR A 47 8.89 -6.32 -2.70
N ALA A 48 7.73 -6.05 -3.30
CA ALA A 48 7.36 -6.53 -4.63
C ALA A 48 6.89 -5.38 -5.52
N VAL A 49 7.12 -5.52 -6.82
CA VAL A 49 6.64 -4.58 -7.83
C VAL A 49 5.12 -4.46 -7.76
N VAL A 50 4.62 -3.23 -7.78
CA VAL A 50 3.20 -2.94 -7.86
C VAL A 50 2.70 -3.13 -9.30
N LEU A 51 1.64 -3.92 -9.47
CA LEU A 51 0.97 -4.18 -10.73
C LEU A 51 -0.42 -3.54 -10.77
N GLY A 52 -1.02 -3.47 -11.96
CA GLY A 52 -2.31 -2.81 -12.20
C GLY A 52 -2.17 -1.29 -12.45
N PRO A 53 -3.28 -0.53 -12.37
CA PRO A 53 -4.61 -0.97 -11.99
C PRO A 53 -5.28 -1.79 -13.11
N ASP A 54 -5.65 -3.04 -12.83
CA ASP A 54 -6.34 -3.91 -13.79
C ASP A 54 -7.23 -4.99 -13.12
N ARG A 55 -7.80 -5.90 -13.92
CA ARG A 55 -8.66 -7.00 -13.45
C ARG A 55 -7.91 -8.26 -12.98
N LYS A 56 -6.59 -8.33 -13.22
CA LYS A 56 -5.78 -9.53 -12.97
C LYS A 56 -5.37 -9.68 -11.50
N GLY A 57 -5.62 -8.66 -10.68
CA GLY A 57 -5.29 -8.66 -9.25
C GLY A 57 -6.19 -9.52 -8.36
N LYS A 58 -7.22 -10.21 -8.86
CA LYS A 58 -8.11 -11.01 -8.00
C LYS A 58 -7.32 -12.08 -7.23
N GLY A 59 -7.42 -12.06 -5.90
CA GLY A 59 -6.71 -13.00 -5.01
C GLY A 59 -5.23 -12.66 -4.77
N LYS A 60 -4.75 -11.50 -5.23
CA LYS A 60 -3.38 -11.04 -5.02
C LYS A 60 -3.39 -9.87 -4.04
N ASN A 61 -3.30 -10.18 -2.76
CA ASN A 61 -3.24 -9.18 -1.71
C ASN A 61 -1.80 -9.00 -1.23
N TRP A 62 -1.48 -7.76 -0.82
CA TRP A 62 -0.36 -7.55 0.10
C TRP A 62 -0.72 -8.14 1.46
N GLU A 63 0.30 -8.58 2.18
CA GLU A 63 0.16 -9.10 3.54
C GLU A 63 1.00 -8.26 4.50
N VAL A 64 0.43 -7.93 5.64
CA VAL A 64 1.08 -7.17 6.71
C VAL A 64 1.01 -7.99 7.98
N MET A 65 2.17 -8.16 8.60
CA MET A 65 2.33 -8.86 9.88
C MET A 65 2.84 -7.85 10.91
N ALA A 66 2.11 -7.70 12.01
CA ALA A 66 2.46 -6.79 13.11
C ALA A 66 1.71 -7.19 14.39
N PRO A 67 2.14 -6.72 15.57
CA PRO A 67 1.41 -6.98 16.81
C PRO A 67 -0.07 -6.52 16.73
N PRO A 68 -1.01 -7.25 17.36
CA PRO A 68 -2.38 -6.78 17.48
C PRO A 68 -2.46 -5.39 18.12
N GLY A 69 -3.31 -4.54 17.56
CA GLY A 69 -3.48 -3.15 18.00
C GLY A 69 -2.45 -2.18 17.40
N THR A 70 -1.43 -2.65 16.66
CA THR A 70 -0.54 -1.74 15.92
C THR A 70 -1.34 -1.00 14.86
N GLU A 71 -1.24 0.33 14.88
CA GLU A 71 -1.77 1.19 13.82
C GLU A 71 -0.75 1.25 12.69
N MET A 72 -1.18 0.89 11.49
CA MET A 72 -0.38 0.83 10.28
C MET A 72 -0.83 1.90 9.30
N GLU A 73 0.12 2.49 8.59
CA GLU A 73 -0.13 3.40 7.48
C GLU A 73 0.27 2.75 6.17
N VAL A 74 -0.63 2.78 5.18
CA VAL A 74 -0.34 2.49 3.78
C VAL A 74 -0.09 3.80 3.04
N LYS A 75 1.02 3.88 2.32
CA LYS A 75 1.36 5.00 1.43
C LYS A 75 1.33 4.53 -0.02
N LEU A 76 0.63 5.27 -0.86
CA LEU A 76 0.68 5.15 -2.33
C LEU A 76 1.45 6.34 -2.91
N ASP A 77 2.55 6.05 -3.59
CA ASP A 77 3.38 7.00 -4.33
C ASP A 77 3.43 6.57 -5.80
N LEU A 78 2.66 7.24 -6.65
CA LEU A 78 2.65 6.92 -8.09
C LEU A 78 3.91 7.40 -8.82
N GLU A 79 4.68 8.28 -8.18
CA GLU A 79 5.88 8.90 -8.74
C GLU A 79 7.18 8.24 -8.25
N ALA A 80 7.09 7.23 -7.38
CA ALA A 80 8.26 6.50 -6.90
C ALA A 80 9.08 5.93 -8.07
N GLU A 81 10.39 6.23 -8.07
CA GLU A 81 11.33 5.74 -9.09
C GLU A 81 11.41 4.22 -9.06
N ASP A 82 11.46 3.64 -7.86
CA ASP A 82 11.40 2.21 -7.66
C ASP A 82 9.93 1.73 -7.66
N PRO A 83 9.53 0.83 -8.58
CA PRO A 83 8.17 0.29 -8.61
C PRO A 83 7.75 -0.48 -7.35
N ARG A 84 8.71 -0.88 -6.50
CA ARG A 84 8.46 -1.53 -5.20
C ARG A 84 8.02 -0.53 -4.13
N ASP A 85 8.53 0.70 -4.19
CA ASP A 85 8.26 1.76 -3.22
C ASP A 85 6.94 2.49 -3.48
N ARG A 86 6.26 2.16 -4.59
CA ARG A 86 4.95 2.73 -4.92
C ARG A 86 3.89 2.42 -3.89
N VAL A 87 3.96 1.26 -3.23
CA VAL A 87 3.07 0.89 -2.14
C VAL A 87 3.90 0.39 -0.98
N THR A 88 3.97 1.18 0.09
CA THR A 88 4.64 0.81 1.33
C THR A 88 3.65 0.79 2.48
N CYS A 89 4.00 0.07 3.55
CA CYS A 89 3.23 0.04 4.78
C CYS A 89 4.15 -0.05 5.98
N ALA A 90 3.94 0.81 6.97
CA ALA A 90 4.74 0.88 8.20
C ALA A 90 3.88 1.27 9.39
N PRO A 91 4.28 0.97 10.64
CA PRO A 91 3.60 1.47 11.83
C PRO A 91 3.54 3.00 11.84
N VAL A 92 2.43 3.55 12.31
CA VAL A 92 2.29 4.99 12.52
C VAL A 92 3.30 5.44 13.57
N GLY A 93 4.16 6.40 13.20
CA GLY A 93 5.21 6.94 14.08
C GLY A 93 6.63 6.43 13.82
N ASP A 94 6.81 5.38 13.01
CA ASP A 94 8.16 4.92 12.57
C ASP A 94 8.73 5.78 11.43
N LEU A 95 7.95 6.71 10.89
CA LEU A 95 8.40 7.77 10.00
C LEU A 95 8.96 8.95 10.80
N ILE A 96 10.03 8.73 11.56
CA ILE A 96 10.86 9.86 12.00
C ILE A 96 11.75 10.22 10.82
N GLU A 97 11.45 11.36 10.18
CA GLU A 97 12.39 12.04 9.30
C GLU A 97 13.67 12.31 10.10
N ILE A 98 14.78 11.72 9.68
CA ILE A 98 16.10 12.15 10.14
C ILE A 98 16.33 13.54 9.53
N ALA A 99 16.23 14.57 10.36
CA ALA A 99 16.74 15.92 10.09
C ALA A 99 17.82 16.25 11.13
#